data_AF-A0A2U3D860-F1
#
_entry.id   AF-A0A2U3D860-F1
#
_cell.length_a   1.000
_cell.length_b   1.000
_cell.length_c   1.000
_cell.angle_alpha   90.00
_cell.angle_beta   90.00
_cell.angle_gamma   90.00
#
_symmetry.space_group_name_H-M   'P 1'
#
loop_
_entity.id
_entity.type
_entity.pdbx_description
1 polymer ?
#
loop_
_entity_poly.entity_id
_entity_poly.type
_entity_poly.pdbx_seq_one_letter_code
_entity_poly.pdbx_strand_id
1 'polypeptide(L)'
;MIRPATADSRRKTLRVQNVETKTLEAKTLYVSRIQTTGRSVLVRGKLLRRIHALREELRELRSELHHLQKEIRRDQHHLEEQIHSIQRELRRLRTSLESGLPANPALETYFSSRQGQIVTVTTSGGTITGTVTEVGTNAVLLTESNGDLVLIPYVKITAVQ
;
A
#
# COMPACT_ATOMS: atom_id res chain seq x y z
N MET A 1 -102.80 -16.31 23.28
CA MET A 1 -102.65 -17.15 22.07
C MET A 1 -101.46 -16.65 21.26
N ILE A 2 -100.31 -17.32 21.30
CA ILE A 2 -99.14 -16.99 20.48
C ILE A 2 -99.12 -17.98 19.32
N ARG A 3 -99.37 -17.50 18.08
CA ARG A 3 -99.32 -18.36 16.89
C ARG A 3 -97.86 -18.79 16.64
N PRO A 4 -97.58 -20.08 16.42
CA PRO A 4 -96.24 -20.53 16.09
C PRO A 4 -95.83 -19.98 14.71
N ALA A 5 -94.62 -19.43 14.63
CA ALA A 5 -94.03 -18.98 13.38
C ALA A 5 -94.06 -20.12 12.34
N THR A 6 -94.65 -19.86 11.18
CA THR A 6 -94.78 -20.82 10.08
C THR A 6 -93.40 -21.27 9.57
N ALA A 7 -93.30 -22.53 9.13
CA ALA A 7 -92.04 -23.17 8.70
C ALA A 7 -91.26 -22.38 7.63
N ASP A 8 -91.96 -21.55 6.84
CA ASP A 8 -91.35 -20.66 5.85
C ASP A 8 -90.59 -19.48 6.47
N SER A 9 -91.05 -18.93 7.61
CA SER A 9 -90.32 -17.89 8.34
C SER A 9 -89.03 -18.43 8.97
N ARG A 10 -89.05 -19.66 9.52
CA ARG A 10 -87.85 -20.31 10.09
C ARG A 10 -86.80 -20.63 9.02
N ARG A 11 -87.23 -21.06 7.83
CA ARG A 11 -86.31 -21.31 6.70
C ARG A 11 -85.69 -20.01 6.17
N LYS A 12 -86.45 -18.92 6.11
CA LYS A 12 -85.93 -17.59 5.72
C LYS A 12 -84.92 -17.07 6.75
N THR A 13 -85.21 -17.15 8.05
CA THR A 13 -84.26 -16.71 9.09
C THR A 13 -82.98 -17.55 9.10
N LEU A 14 -83.07 -18.86 8.92
CA LEU A 14 -81.89 -19.73 8.82
C LEU A 14 -81.05 -19.45 7.57
N ARG A 15 -81.69 -19.15 6.42
CA ARG A 15 -80.98 -18.73 5.20
C ARG A 15 -80.25 -17.40 5.40
N VAL A 16 -80.90 -16.41 6.02
CA VAL A 16 -80.29 -15.10 6.28
C VAL A 16 -79.10 -15.24 7.24
N GLN A 17 -79.27 -15.97 8.34
CA GLN A 17 -78.17 -16.23 9.29
C GLN A 17 -76.98 -16.94 8.64
N ASN A 18 -77.23 -17.93 7.75
CA ASN A 18 -76.17 -18.68 7.08
C ASN A 18 -75.47 -17.86 5.97
N VAL A 19 -76.14 -16.86 5.39
CA VAL A 19 -75.51 -15.89 4.49
C VAL A 19 -74.67 -14.91 5.29
N GLU A 20 -75.18 -14.39 6.40
CA GLU A 20 -74.44 -13.48 7.28
C GLU A 20 -73.16 -14.12 7.83
N THR A 21 -73.20 -15.35 8.33
CA THR A 21 -72.01 -16.06 8.83
C THR A 21 -70.96 -16.26 7.74
N LYS A 22 -71.36 -16.67 6.53
CA LYS A 22 -70.44 -16.81 5.39
C LYS A 22 -69.83 -15.47 4.97
N THR A 23 -70.59 -14.38 5.04
CA THR A 23 -70.05 -13.04 4.74
C THR A 23 -69.08 -12.54 5.80
N LEU A 24 -69.31 -12.86 7.08
CA LEU A 24 -68.42 -12.55 8.19
C LEU A 24 -67.11 -13.35 8.11
N GLU A 25 -67.17 -14.64 7.79
CA GLU A 25 -65.99 -15.48 7.56
C GLU A 25 -65.15 -14.97 6.37
N ALA A 26 -65.81 -14.64 5.25
CA ALA A 26 -65.13 -14.09 4.08
C ALA A 26 -64.43 -12.75 4.38
N LYS A 27 -65.09 -11.85 5.13
CA LYS A 27 -64.48 -10.59 5.57
C LYS A 27 -63.29 -10.83 6.50
N THR A 28 -63.39 -11.78 7.41
CA THR A 28 -62.31 -12.13 8.35
C THR A 28 -61.09 -12.68 7.63
N LEU A 29 -61.29 -13.56 6.64
CA LEU A 29 -60.22 -14.09 5.78
C LEU A 29 -59.57 -13.01 4.90
N TYR A 30 -60.36 -12.05 4.41
CA TYR A 30 -59.83 -10.93 3.63
C TYR A 30 -58.93 -10.02 4.47
N VAL A 31 -59.37 -9.67 5.69
CA VAL A 31 -58.59 -8.82 6.61
C VAL A 31 -57.31 -9.52 7.06
N SER A 32 -57.35 -10.80 7.39
CA SER A 32 -56.15 -11.54 7.79
C SER A 32 -55.14 -11.67 6.64
N ARG A 33 -55.60 -11.86 5.40
CA ARG A 33 -54.74 -11.87 4.20
C ARG A 33 -54.08 -10.51 3.95
N ILE A 34 -54.78 -9.39 4.14
CA ILE A 34 -54.19 -8.05 4.04
C ILE A 34 -53.11 -7.86 5.11
N GLN A 35 -53.38 -8.27 6.34
CA GLN A 35 -52.43 -8.12 7.45
C GLN A 35 -51.17 -8.97 7.25
N THR A 36 -51.29 -10.21 6.78
CA THR A 36 -50.13 -11.07 6.49
C THR A 36 -49.33 -10.57 5.29
N THR A 37 -50.00 -10.06 4.25
CA THR A 37 -49.35 -9.45 3.09
C THR A 37 -48.60 -8.17 3.48
N GLY A 38 -49.23 -7.28 4.27
CA GLY A 38 -48.60 -6.06 4.77
C GLY A 38 -47.38 -6.33 5.67
N ARG A 39 -47.45 -7.34 6.54
CA ARG A 39 -46.29 -7.79 7.34
C ARG A 39 -45.16 -8.32 6.47
N SER A 40 -45.47 -9.12 5.44
CA SER A 40 -44.49 -9.65 4.50
C SER A 40 -43.77 -8.53 3.72
N VAL A 41 -44.51 -7.53 3.24
CA VAL A 41 -43.94 -6.35 2.57
C VAL A 41 -43.02 -5.55 3.50
N LEU A 42 -43.41 -5.37 4.77
CA LEU A 42 -42.60 -4.66 5.75
C LEU A 42 -41.29 -5.41 6.06
N VAL A 43 -41.35 -6.73 6.25
CA VAL A 43 -40.16 -7.57 6.47
C VAL A 43 -39.24 -7.52 5.26
N ARG A 44 -39.78 -7.64 4.04
CA ARG A 44 -39.02 -7.52 2.80
C ARG A 44 -38.35 -6.16 2.67
N GLY A 45 -39.05 -5.06 2.98
CA GLY A 45 -38.49 -3.71 2.96
C GLY A 45 -37.36 -3.51 3.98
N LYS A 46 -37.48 -4.07 5.19
CA LYS A 46 -36.40 -4.08 6.18
C LYS A 46 -35.19 -4.89 5.71
N LEU A 47 -35.42 -6.07 5.13
CA LEU A 47 -34.36 -6.92 4.60
C LEU A 47 -33.60 -6.24 3.44
N LEU A 48 -34.31 -5.60 2.51
CA LEU A 48 -33.69 -4.86 1.40
C LEU A 48 -32.80 -3.71 1.90
N ARG A 49 -33.26 -2.96 2.90
CA ARG A 49 -32.44 -1.92 3.54
C ARG A 49 -31.19 -2.50 4.20
N ARG A 50 -31.32 -3.65 4.89
CA ARG A 50 -30.16 -4.32 5.50
C ARG A 50 -29.18 -4.84 4.45
N ILE A 51 -29.66 -5.40 3.35
CA ILE A 51 -28.83 -5.82 2.22
C ILE A 51 -28.11 -4.62 1.60
N HIS A 52 -28.79 -3.49 1.44
CA HIS A 52 -28.16 -2.26 0.94
C HIS A 52 -27.08 -1.74 1.89
N ALA A 53 -27.36 -1.67 3.19
CA ALA A 53 -26.38 -1.24 4.19
C ALA A 53 -25.14 -2.15 4.17
N LEU A 54 -25.34 -3.48 4.18
CA LEU A 54 -24.24 -4.45 4.09
C LEU A 54 -23.43 -4.34 2.79
N ARG A 55 -24.08 -3.97 1.67
CA ARG A 55 -23.38 -3.75 0.39
C ARG A 55 -22.49 -2.51 0.43
N GLU A 56 -22.94 -1.43 1.07
CA GLU A 56 -22.12 -0.23 1.24
C GLU A 56 -20.97 -0.50 2.22
N GLU A 57 -21.23 -1.14 3.36
CA GLU A 57 -20.18 -1.56 4.30
C GLU A 57 -19.10 -2.42 3.60
N LEU A 58 -19.51 -3.40 2.77
CA LEU A 58 -18.58 -4.20 1.98
C LEU A 58 -17.80 -3.39 0.94
N ARG A 59 -18.40 -2.33 0.40
CA ARG A 59 -17.76 -1.46 -0.60
C ARG A 59 -16.70 -0.58 0.07
N GLU A 60 -17.01 0.00 1.22
CA GLU A 60 -16.08 0.78 2.03
C GLU A 60 -14.89 -0.08 2.46
N LEU A 61 -15.16 -1.27 3.01
CA LEU A 61 -14.11 -2.18 3.47
C LEU A 61 -13.18 -2.62 2.32
N ARG A 62 -13.72 -2.84 1.11
CA ARG A 62 -12.91 -3.12 -0.08
C ARG A 62 -12.04 -1.93 -0.49
N SER A 63 -12.56 -0.71 -0.39
CA SER A 63 -11.81 0.50 -0.69
C SER A 63 -10.65 0.68 0.28
N GLU A 64 -10.91 0.47 1.58
CA GLU A 64 -9.91 0.55 2.65
C GLU A 64 -8.82 -0.51 2.47
N LEU A 65 -9.19 -1.76 2.19
CA LEU A 65 -8.24 -2.81 1.85
C LEU A 65 -7.36 -2.45 0.64
N HIS A 66 -7.95 -1.84 -0.39
CA HIS A 66 -7.19 -1.42 -1.57
C HIS A 66 -6.20 -0.29 -1.24
N HIS A 67 -6.59 0.65 -0.38
CA HIS A 67 -5.72 1.74 0.06
C HIS A 67 -4.56 1.20 0.91
N LEU A 68 -4.84 0.34 1.90
CA LEU A 68 -3.82 -0.29 2.73
C LEU A 68 -2.85 -1.13 1.89
N GLN A 69 -3.34 -1.91 0.92
CA GLN A 69 -2.47 -2.66 0.01
C GLN A 69 -1.54 -1.74 -0.80
N LYS A 70 -2.01 -0.56 -1.19
CA LYS A 70 -1.21 0.42 -1.92
C LYS A 70 -0.15 1.07 -1.04
N GLU A 71 -0.47 1.37 0.22
CA GLU A 71 0.48 1.89 1.20
C GLU A 71 1.57 0.87 1.51
N ILE A 72 1.20 -0.38 1.80
CA ILE A 72 2.16 -1.46 2.06
C ILE A 72 3.14 -1.63 0.89
N ARG A 73 2.66 -1.56 -0.36
CA ARG A 73 3.53 -1.65 -1.54
C ARG A 73 4.51 -0.48 -1.65
N ARG A 74 4.09 0.73 -1.28
CA ARG A 74 4.96 1.92 -1.28
C ARG A 74 6.03 1.80 -0.20
N ASP A 75 5.65 1.37 0.99
CA ASP A 75 6.57 1.19 2.11
C ASP A 75 7.60 0.09 1.81
N GLN A 76 7.15 -1.02 1.21
CA GLN A 76 8.05 -2.09 0.74
C GLN A 76 9.09 -1.54 -0.24
N HIS A 77 8.65 -0.79 -1.26
CA HIS A 77 9.57 -0.19 -2.23
C HIS A 77 10.56 0.77 -1.58
N HIS A 78 10.09 1.62 -0.66
CA HIS A 78 10.95 2.56 0.04
C HIS A 78 12.01 1.86 0.91
N LEU A 79 11.60 0.81 1.64
CA LEU A 79 12.52 0.00 2.45
C LEU A 79 13.55 -0.73 1.59
N GLU A 80 13.13 -1.25 0.43
CA GLU A 80 14.05 -1.85 -0.53
C GLU A 80 15.11 -0.84 -1.00
N GLU A 81 14.72 0.39 -1.36
CA GLU A 81 15.67 1.44 -1.74
C GLU A 81 16.66 1.76 -0.60
N GLN A 82 16.17 1.87 0.65
CA GLN A 82 17.02 2.11 1.81
C GLN A 82 18.02 0.97 2.02
N ILE A 83 17.59 -0.29 1.93
CA ILE A 83 18.46 -1.46 2.03
C ILE A 83 19.54 -1.43 0.95
N HIS A 84 19.19 -1.13 -0.30
CA HIS A 84 20.17 -1.02 -1.39
C HIS A 84 21.18 0.10 -1.13
N SER A 85 20.74 1.24 -0.57
CA SER A 85 21.63 2.33 -0.20
C SER A 85 22.62 1.93 0.90
N ILE A 86 22.11 1.34 1.98
CA ILE A 86 22.93 0.88 3.11
C ILE A 86 23.93 -0.20 2.65
N GLN A 87 23.51 -1.13 1.80
CA GLN A 87 24.41 -2.14 1.24
C GLN A 87 25.53 -1.53 0.39
N ARG A 88 25.24 -0.47 -0.38
CA ARG A 88 26.29 0.26 -1.13
C ARG A 88 27.28 0.93 -0.18
N GLU A 89 26.80 1.59 0.86
CA GLU A 89 27.66 2.21 1.87
C GLU A 89 28.50 1.18 2.61
N LEU A 90 27.90 0.06 3.02
CA LEU A 90 28.60 -1.02 3.69
C LEU A 90 29.69 -1.63 2.80
N ARG A 91 29.42 -1.82 1.50
CA ARG A 91 30.44 -2.26 0.53
C ARG A 91 31.59 -1.26 0.44
N ARG A 92 31.29 0.03 0.29
CA ARG A 92 32.32 1.09 0.26
C ARG A 92 33.16 1.13 1.54
N LEU A 93 32.51 1.03 2.70
CA LEU A 93 33.17 1.01 3.99
C LEU A 93 34.03 -0.24 4.15
N ARG A 94 33.52 -1.41 3.73
CA ARG A 94 34.26 -2.68 3.76
C ARG A 94 35.48 -2.63 2.86
N THR A 95 35.37 -2.12 1.63
CA THR A 95 36.53 -1.92 0.73
C THR A 95 37.53 -0.92 1.32
N SER A 96 37.06 0.14 1.99
CA SER A 96 37.91 1.10 2.68
C SER A 96 38.65 0.47 3.87
N LEU A 97 37.99 -0.41 4.62
CA LEU A 97 38.58 -1.13 5.76
C LEU A 97 39.54 -2.24 5.30
N GLU A 98 39.17 -3.02 4.29
CA GLU A 98 39.99 -4.11 3.71
C GLU A 98 41.25 -3.55 3.02
N SER A 99 41.16 -2.38 2.40
CA SER A 99 42.34 -1.69 1.84
C SER A 99 43.15 -0.91 2.88
N GLY A 100 42.62 -0.74 4.11
CA GLY A 100 43.20 0.10 5.15
C GLY A 100 43.24 1.60 4.83
N LEU A 101 42.60 2.03 3.72
CA LEU A 101 42.67 3.39 3.19
C LEU A 101 41.26 3.86 2.78
N PRO A 102 40.71 4.94 3.37
CA PRO A 102 39.38 5.42 3.04
C PRO A 102 39.30 5.92 1.60
N ALA A 103 38.20 5.59 0.92
CA ALA A 103 37.88 6.18 -0.38
C ALA A 103 37.73 7.71 -0.27
N ASN A 104 38.18 8.44 -1.31
CA ASN A 104 38.02 9.90 -1.37
C ASN A 104 37.49 10.31 -2.75
N PRO A 105 36.14 10.38 -2.92
CA PRO A 105 35.52 10.67 -4.21
C PRO A 105 35.93 12.02 -4.82
N ALA A 106 36.28 13.00 -3.98
CA ALA A 106 36.72 14.32 -4.45
C ALA A 106 38.10 14.24 -5.12
N LEU A 107 39.04 13.51 -4.51
CA LEU A 107 40.36 13.28 -5.10
C LEU A 107 40.29 12.33 -6.30
N GLU A 108 39.45 11.30 -6.26
CA GLU A 108 39.17 10.44 -7.41
C GLU A 108 38.73 11.28 -8.61
N THR A 109 37.71 12.11 -8.43
CA THR A 109 37.21 13.00 -9.50
C THR A 109 38.30 13.96 -10.00
N TYR A 110 39.08 14.55 -9.09
CA TYR A 110 40.17 15.48 -9.40
C TYR A 110 41.27 14.84 -10.27
N PHE A 111 41.69 13.62 -9.94
CA PHE A 111 42.75 12.93 -10.66
C PHE A 111 42.24 12.28 -11.95
N SER A 112 40.99 11.78 -11.97
CA SER A 112 40.37 11.27 -13.20
C SER A 112 40.29 12.35 -14.28
N SER A 113 40.00 13.61 -13.92
CA SER A 113 39.99 14.72 -14.88
C SER A 113 41.38 15.15 -15.36
N ARG A 114 42.45 14.63 -14.75
CA ARG A 114 43.86 14.96 -15.03
C ARG A 114 44.67 13.75 -15.49
N GLN A 115 44.00 12.67 -15.90
CA GLN A 115 44.71 11.49 -16.40
C GLN A 115 45.55 11.84 -17.62
N GLY A 116 46.82 11.43 -17.61
CA GLY A 116 47.83 11.79 -18.60
C GLY A 116 48.41 13.20 -18.45
N GLN A 117 48.02 13.97 -17.43
CA GLN A 117 48.57 15.30 -17.15
C GLN A 117 49.54 15.25 -15.97
N ILE A 118 50.48 16.21 -15.95
CA ILE A 118 51.40 16.41 -14.84
C ILE A 118 50.64 17.08 -13.69
N VAL A 119 50.76 16.53 -12.50
CA VAL A 119 50.18 17.05 -11.26
C VAL A 119 51.24 17.11 -10.17
N THR A 120 51.03 18.01 -9.22
CA THR A 120 51.87 18.10 -8.03
C THR A 120 51.05 17.75 -6.80
N VAL A 121 51.52 16.74 -6.05
CA VAL A 121 50.84 16.19 -4.88
C VAL A 121 51.70 16.42 -3.65
N THR A 122 51.14 17.09 -2.64
CA THR A 122 51.82 17.31 -1.36
C THR A 122 51.35 16.28 -0.34
N THR A 123 52.29 15.57 0.26
CA THR A 123 52.07 14.60 1.34
C THR A 123 52.78 15.04 2.62
N SER A 124 52.50 14.36 3.74
CA SER A 124 53.23 14.62 4.99
C SER A 124 54.74 14.33 4.89
N GLY A 125 55.18 13.55 3.90
CA GLY A 125 56.58 13.21 3.66
C GLY A 125 57.29 14.09 2.64
N GLY A 126 56.58 15.01 1.98
CA GLY A 126 57.12 15.86 0.91
C GLY A 126 56.19 16.00 -0.29
N THR A 127 56.69 16.68 -1.32
CA THR A 127 55.96 16.97 -2.56
C THR A 127 56.46 16.06 -3.68
N ILE A 128 55.53 15.49 -4.43
CA ILE A 128 55.78 14.59 -5.56
C ILE A 128 55.17 15.23 -6.80
N THR A 129 55.90 15.27 -7.91
CA THR A 129 55.43 15.79 -9.20
C THR A 129 55.56 14.72 -10.26
N GLY A 130 54.46 14.39 -10.92
CA GLY A 130 54.45 13.34 -11.93
C GLY A 130 53.18 13.35 -12.78
N THR A 131 53.18 12.53 -13.83
CA THR A 131 52.04 12.35 -14.73
C THR A 131 51.05 11.36 -14.13
N VAL A 132 49.76 11.68 -14.11
CA VAL A 132 48.72 10.75 -13.63
C VAL A 132 48.55 9.59 -14.61
N THR A 133 48.87 8.38 -14.18
CA THR A 133 48.79 7.18 -15.03
C THR A 133 47.47 6.44 -14.80
N GLU A 134 47.15 6.18 -13.54
CA GLU A 134 45.98 5.42 -13.13
C GLU A 134 45.36 6.04 -11.87
N VAL A 135 44.03 5.99 -11.78
CA VAL A 135 43.26 6.54 -10.67
C VAL A 135 42.43 5.43 -10.06
N GLY A 136 42.74 5.09 -8.81
CA GLY A 136 41.98 4.13 -8.01
C GLY A 136 40.99 4.83 -7.08
N THR A 137 40.17 4.04 -6.40
CA THR A 137 39.14 4.56 -5.48
C THR A 137 39.72 5.21 -4.21
N ASN A 138 40.95 4.86 -3.83
CA ASN A 138 41.60 5.27 -2.58
C ASN A 138 43.08 5.70 -2.76
N ALA A 139 43.59 5.70 -3.99
CA ALA A 139 44.96 6.06 -4.30
C ALA A 139 45.08 6.55 -5.76
N VAL A 140 46.16 7.26 -6.05
CA VAL A 140 46.55 7.63 -7.42
C VAL A 140 47.93 7.07 -7.73
N LEU A 141 48.13 6.62 -8.96
CA LEU A 141 49.42 6.21 -9.49
C LEU A 141 49.98 7.33 -10.38
N LEU A 142 51.17 7.80 -10.05
CA LEU A 142 51.91 8.79 -10.84
C LEU A 142 53.15 8.14 -11.48
N THR A 143 53.54 8.64 -12.64
CA THR A 143 54.87 8.42 -13.22
C THR A 143 55.70 9.70 -13.10
N GLU A 144 56.80 9.66 -12.35
CA GLU A 144 57.72 10.79 -12.19
C GLU A 144 58.58 11.00 -13.45
N SER A 145 59.28 12.13 -13.55
CA SER A 145 60.09 12.47 -14.73
C SER A 145 61.25 11.52 -14.99
N ASN A 146 61.68 10.78 -13.97
CA ASN A 146 62.71 9.74 -14.07
C ASN A 146 62.14 8.38 -14.52
N GLY A 147 60.81 8.26 -14.70
CA GLY A 147 60.12 7.04 -15.08
C GLY A 147 59.65 6.17 -13.91
N ASP A 148 59.91 6.57 -12.65
CA ASP A 148 59.47 5.82 -11.49
C ASP A 148 57.95 5.90 -11.31
N LEU A 149 57.36 4.78 -10.87
CA LEU A 149 55.94 4.69 -10.55
C LEU A 149 55.73 4.88 -9.05
N VAL A 150 54.93 5.90 -8.70
CA VAL A 150 54.65 6.27 -7.31
C VAL A 150 53.16 6.14 -7.03
N LEU A 151 52.81 5.19 -6.17
CA LEU A 151 51.45 5.01 -5.68
C LEU A 151 51.24 5.85 -4.41
N ILE A 152 50.31 6.79 -4.45
CA ILE A 152 50.02 7.70 -3.34
C ILE A 152 48.59 7.43 -2.82
N PRO A 153 48.45 6.87 -1.61
CA PRO A 153 47.17 6.79 -0.93
C PRO A 153 46.55 8.16 -0.68
N TYR A 154 45.25 8.31 -0.93
CA TYR A 154 44.54 9.58 -0.72
C TYR A 154 44.62 10.11 0.71
N VAL A 155 44.66 9.21 1.70
CA VAL A 155 44.81 9.59 3.12
C VAL A 155 46.14 10.28 3.43
N LYS A 156 47.15 10.13 2.57
CA LYS A 156 48.47 10.77 2.72
C LYS A 156 48.58 12.09 1.98
N ILE A 157 47.57 12.44 1.17
CA ILE A 157 47.53 13.67 0.40
C ILE A 157 46.99 14.79 1.29
N THR A 158 47.76 15.88 1.37
CA THR A 158 47.41 17.09 2.13
C THR A 158 47.03 18.24 1.21
N ALA A 159 47.57 18.29 -0.02
CA ALA A 159 47.21 19.26 -1.05
C ALA A 159 47.51 18.71 -2.45
N VAL A 160 46.83 19.26 -3.46
CA VAL A 160 47.02 18.96 -4.89
C VAL A 160 47.03 20.25 -5.71
N GLN A 161 47.85 20.29 -6.76
CA GLN A 161 48.00 21.39 -7.72
C GLN A 161 48.02 20.85 -9.15
#